data_AF-I7ZQN2-F1
#
_entry.id   AF-I7ZQN2-F1
#
_cell.length_a   1.000
_cell.length_b   1.000
_cell.length_c   1.000
_cell.angle_alpha   90.00
_cell.angle_beta   90.00
_cell.angle_gamma   90.00
#
_symmetry.space_group_name_H-M   'P 1'
#
loop_
_entity.id
_entity.type
_entity.pdbx_description
1 polymer ?
#
loop_
_entity_poly.entity_id
_entity_poly.type
_entity_poly.pdbx_seq_one_letter_code
_entity_poly.pdbx_strand_id
1 'polypeptide(L)'
;MALFALGWYHVTAGSLEFVGIRENYYNTLSHAVLLVLVMSEGLLLLSFAAGLWPNQRSLTPDYYDSVLLLACGLVMIVVLIVGYHADEDWHFFLGRLEHSSYTLMVLCGAAASLMISKRKGHHTKRNLIPALIIVVLGILFTSHHQEAMLGKKIHEVLGYTMVVAATFRIVEILVIPDWTVKASTDVQSNLPYVTPMVAVILSFVAFGSSRDLCQAIEGTGFMAPAYVAILYTCGLFYFCFLTALMHRIKDHWYPDGSDGKHEYSSLPEVQSDRFACNQNWD
;
A
#
# COMPACT_ATOMS: atom_id res chain seq x y z
N MET A 1 22.16 -13.20 2.79
CA MET A 1 20.89 -13.08 2.04
C MET A 1 20.13 -14.39 1.93
N ALA A 2 20.71 -15.49 1.43
CA ALA A 2 20.02 -16.78 1.32
C ALA A 2 19.49 -17.35 2.67
N LEU A 3 20.32 -17.35 3.73
CA LEU A 3 19.89 -17.81 5.07
C LEU A 3 18.78 -16.95 5.68
N PHE A 4 18.75 -15.65 5.38
CA PHE A 4 17.70 -14.74 5.84
C PHE A 4 16.39 -15.02 5.11
N ALA A 5 16.43 -15.20 3.78
CA ALA A 5 15.25 -15.57 3.00
C ALA A 5 14.70 -16.95 3.41
N LEU A 6 15.58 -17.93 3.64
CA LEU A 6 15.20 -19.26 4.16
C LEU A 6 14.60 -19.17 5.57
N GLY A 7 15.17 -18.35 6.46
CA GLY A 7 14.63 -18.12 7.79
C GLY A 7 13.23 -17.53 7.75
N TRP A 8 13.00 -16.50 6.92
CA TRP A 8 11.67 -15.93 6.72
C TRP A 8 10.69 -16.93 6.12
N TYR A 9 11.11 -17.70 5.11
CA TYR A 9 10.29 -18.75 4.53
C TYR A 9 9.88 -19.80 5.56
N HIS A 10 10.80 -20.27 6.40
CA HIS A 10 10.47 -21.26 7.42
C HIS A 10 9.53 -20.72 8.51
N VAL A 11 9.75 -19.48 8.97
CA VAL A 11 8.86 -18.88 9.99
C VAL A 11 7.46 -18.70 9.41
N THR A 12 7.33 -18.22 8.17
CA THR A 12 6.02 -18.04 7.53
C THR A 12 5.36 -19.37 7.20
N ALA A 13 6.06 -20.29 6.53
CA ALA A 13 5.52 -21.61 6.19
C ALA A 13 5.11 -22.39 7.44
N GLY A 14 5.93 -22.40 8.49
CA GLY A 14 5.61 -23.05 9.76
C GLY A 14 4.41 -22.41 10.47
N SER A 15 4.29 -21.08 10.43
CA SER A 15 3.12 -20.40 11.00
C SER A 15 1.83 -20.72 10.21
N LEU A 16 1.91 -20.77 8.88
CA LEU A 16 0.77 -21.13 8.03
C LEU A 16 0.34 -22.58 8.22
N GLU A 17 1.30 -23.50 8.38
CA GLU A 17 1.03 -24.91 8.65
C GLU A 17 0.41 -25.12 10.03
N PHE A 18 0.92 -24.43 11.06
CA PHE A 18 0.36 -24.49 12.42
C PHE A 18 -1.11 -24.05 12.48
N VAL A 19 -1.51 -23.10 11.64
CA VAL A 19 -2.87 -22.57 11.57
C VAL A 19 -3.75 -23.31 10.54
N GLY A 20 -3.20 -24.28 9.81
CA GLY A 20 -3.96 -25.11 8.86
C GLY A 20 -4.35 -24.41 7.56
N ILE A 21 -3.64 -23.35 7.15
CA ILE A 21 -3.98 -22.49 5.99
C ILE A 21 -3.66 -23.16 4.62
N ARG A 22 -3.16 -24.40 4.62
CA ARG A 22 -2.51 -25.03 3.46
C ARG A 22 -3.46 -25.41 2.31
N GLU A 23 -4.72 -25.73 2.60
CA GLU A 23 -5.64 -26.29 1.58
C GLU A 23 -6.42 -25.22 0.79
N ASN A 24 -6.53 -23.99 1.31
CA ASN A 24 -7.33 -22.91 0.69
C ASN A 24 -6.58 -21.55 0.65
N TYR A 25 -5.30 -21.59 0.32
CA TYR A 25 -4.38 -20.44 0.46
C TYR A 25 -4.69 -19.23 -0.44
N TYR A 26 -5.58 -19.32 -1.44
CA TYR A 26 -5.83 -18.24 -2.41
C TYR A 26 -6.39 -16.96 -1.77
N ASN A 27 -7.27 -17.09 -0.78
CA ASN A 27 -7.74 -15.91 -0.05
C ASN A 27 -6.60 -15.30 0.77
N THR A 28 -5.84 -16.12 1.51
CA THR A 28 -4.66 -15.61 2.22
C THR A 28 -3.65 -14.95 1.28
N LEU A 29 -3.46 -15.49 0.07
CA LEU A 29 -2.60 -14.92 -0.97
C LEU A 29 -3.13 -13.57 -1.48
N SER A 30 -4.44 -13.44 -1.75
CA SER A 30 -5.03 -12.17 -2.20
C SER A 30 -4.84 -11.06 -1.16
N HIS A 31 -5.03 -11.39 0.12
CA HIS A 31 -4.81 -10.48 1.24
C HIS A 31 -3.32 -10.15 1.45
N ALA A 32 -2.41 -11.10 1.21
CA ALA A 32 -0.96 -10.85 1.25
C ALA A 32 -0.51 -9.91 0.13
N VAL A 33 -1.01 -10.11 -1.09
CA VAL A 33 -0.74 -9.23 -2.23
C VAL A 33 -1.31 -7.83 -1.97
N LEU A 34 -2.53 -7.74 -1.43
CA LEU A 34 -3.12 -6.47 -1.03
C LEU A 34 -2.29 -5.76 0.03
N LEU A 35 -1.77 -6.48 1.04
CA LEU A 35 -0.84 -5.92 2.03
C LEU A 35 0.39 -5.32 1.35
N VAL A 36 1.03 -6.04 0.43
CA VAL A 36 2.25 -5.54 -0.24
C VAL A 36 1.96 -4.27 -1.03
N LEU A 37 0.83 -4.23 -1.74
CA LEU A 37 0.42 -3.05 -2.51
C LEU A 37 0.14 -1.86 -1.60
N VAL A 38 -0.67 -2.03 -0.55
CA VAL A 38 -0.99 -0.95 0.40
C VAL A 38 0.24 -0.50 1.20
N MET A 39 1.12 -1.43 1.57
CA MET A 39 2.40 -1.10 2.22
C MET A 39 3.31 -0.29 1.30
N SER A 40 3.35 -0.63 0.01
CA SER A 40 4.13 0.10 -0.99
C SER A 40 3.63 1.55 -1.11
N GLU A 41 2.32 1.77 -1.06
CA GLU A 41 1.74 3.12 -0.98
C GLU A 41 2.18 3.85 0.29
N GLY A 42 2.06 3.21 1.44
CA GLY A 42 2.50 3.78 2.71
C GLY A 42 3.98 4.20 2.71
N LEU A 43 4.85 3.36 2.13
CA LEU A 43 6.28 3.66 1.98
C LEU A 43 6.55 4.81 1.02
N LEU A 44 5.86 4.84 -0.12
CA LEU A 44 5.95 5.90 -1.11
C LEU A 44 5.56 7.26 -0.47
N LEU A 45 4.40 7.30 0.19
CA LEU A 45 3.89 8.50 0.88
C LEU A 45 4.73 8.90 2.09
N LEU A 46 5.30 7.94 2.83
CA LEU A 46 6.23 8.23 3.91
C LEU A 46 7.54 8.83 3.38
N SER A 47 8.03 8.33 2.25
CA SER A 47 9.21 8.89 1.58
C SER A 47 8.94 10.33 1.14
N PHE A 48 7.73 10.62 0.64
CA PHE A 48 7.28 11.98 0.38
C PHE A 48 7.29 12.84 1.66
N ALA A 49 6.63 12.38 2.73
CA ALA A 49 6.52 13.11 3.99
C ALA A 49 7.90 13.41 4.61
N ALA A 50 8.85 12.48 4.50
CA ALA A 50 10.22 12.65 4.98
C ALA A 50 11.07 13.61 4.12
N GLY A 51 10.59 14.00 2.93
CA GLY A 51 11.33 14.83 1.98
C GLY A 51 12.35 14.05 1.14
N LEU A 52 12.18 12.74 1.00
CA LEU A 52 13.02 11.87 0.17
C LEU A 52 12.40 11.57 -1.21
N TRP A 53 11.44 12.40 -1.65
CA TRP A 53 10.77 12.17 -2.92
C TRP A 53 11.74 12.32 -4.12
N PRO A 54 11.67 11.43 -5.13
CA PRO A 54 12.53 11.54 -6.31
C PRO A 54 12.26 12.82 -7.11
N ASN A 55 13.20 13.77 -7.05
CA ASN A 55 13.10 15.05 -7.78
C ASN A 55 13.37 14.97 -9.28
N GLN A 56 13.66 13.78 -9.81
CA GLN A 56 14.02 13.59 -11.22
C GLN A 56 12.81 13.46 -12.16
N ARG A 57 11.58 13.32 -11.63
CA ARG A 57 10.36 13.21 -12.43
C ARG A 57 9.37 14.28 -11.99
N SER A 58 8.78 14.99 -12.96
CA SER A 58 7.70 15.96 -12.79
C SER A 58 6.35 15.33 -12.43
N LEU A 59 6.40 14.21 -11.68
CA LEU A 59 5.26 13.39 -11.29
C LEU A 59 4.96 13.65 -9.81
N THR A 60 3.69 13.94 -9.55
CA THR A 60 3.13 14.18 -8.22
C THR A 60 2.91 12.85 -7.49
N PRO A 61 2.94 12.84 -6.15
CA PRO A 61 2.60 11.66 -5.36
C PRO A 61 1.29 10.98 -5.80
N ASP A 62 0.22 11.75 -5.97
CA ASP A 62 -1.10 11.27 -6.45
C ASP A 62 -1.11 10.63 -7.84
N TYR A 63 -0.13 10.95 -8.70
CA TYR A 63 0.06 10.22 -9.94
C TYR A 63 0.50 8.77 -9.66
N TYR A 64 1.39 8.57 -8.69
CA TYR A 64 1.82 7.24 -8.28
C TYR A 64 0.72 6.49 -7.53
N ASP A 65 -0.10 7.17 -6.71
CA ASP A 65 -1.30 6.58 -6.12
C ASP A 65 -2.17 5.97 -7.25
N SER A 66 -2.35 6.70 -8.37
CA SER A 66 -3.12 6.24 -9.54
C SER A 66 -2.46 5.07 -10.28
N VAL A 67 -1.13 5.08 -10.42
CA VAL A 67 -0.38 3.96 -11.03
C VAL A 67 -0.49 2.71 -10.15
N LEU A 68 -0.39 2.86 -8.84
CA LEU A 68 -0.45 1.75 -7.90
C LEU A 68 -1.87 1.17 -7.82
N LEU A 69 -2.92 2.00 -7.90
CA LEU A 69 -4.29 1.53 -8.04
C LEU A 69 -4.51 0.74 -9.33
N LEU A 70 -3.94 1.21 -10.46
CA LEU A 70 -4.02 0.49 -11.72
C LEU A 70 -3.30 -0.87 -11.61
N ALA A 71 -2.09 -0.89 -11.05
CA ALA A 71 -1.32 -2.11 -10.83
C ALA A 71 -2.04 -3.07 -9.89
N CYS A 72 -2.62 -2.56 -8.80
CA CYS A 72 -3.44 -3.32 -7.86
C CYS A 72 -4.60 -4.01 -8.59
N GLY A 73 -5.37 -3.26 -9.38
CA GLY A 73 -6.47 -3.82 -10.15
C GLY A 73 -6.02 -4.92 -11.13
N LEU A 74 -4.91 -4.73 -11.83
CA LEU A 74 -4.38 -5.73 -12.77
C LEU A 74 -3.93 -7.00 -12.06
N VAL A 75 -3.22 -6.86 -10.94
CA VAL A 75 -2.79 -8.00 -10.13
C VAL A 75 -3.99 -8.72 -9.52
N MET A 76 -5.02 -7.99 -9.06
CA MET A 76 -6.24 -8.60 -8.51
C MET A 76 -7.05 -9.36 -9.56
N ILE A 77 -7.07 -8.93 -10.83
CA ILE A 77 -7.62 -9.75 -11.92
C ILE A 77 -6.88 -11.08 -12.02
N VAL A 78 -5.55 -11.07 -12.00
CA VAL A 78 -4.75 -12.31 -12.08
C VAL A 78 -5.05 -13.21 -10.89
N VAL A 79 -5.11 -12.66 -9.68
CA VAL A 79 -5.46 -13.40 -8.46
C VAL A 79 -6.86 -14.02 -8.56
N LEU A 80 -7.85 -13.29 -9.08
CA LEU A 80 -9.21 -13.78 -9.27
C LEU A 80 -9.28 -14.92 -10.30
N ILE A 81 -8.50 -14.84 -11.38
CA ILE A 81 -8.44 -15.90 -12.42
C ILE A 81 -7.72 -17.14 -11.87
N VAL A 82 -6.58 -16.97 -11.19
CA VAL A 82 -5.78 -18.08 -10.66
C VAL A 82 -6.51 -18.80 -9.53
N GLY A 83 -7.28 -18.08 -8.71
CA GLY A 83 -8.10 -18.66 -7.65
C GLY A 83 -9.41 -19.29 -8.14
N TYR A 84 -9.69 -19.34 -9.44
CA TYR A 84 -10.88 -19.98 -9.99
C TYR A 84 -10.66 -21.49 -10.13
N HIS A 85 -11.53 -22.29 -9.50
CA HIS A 85 -11.63 -23.71 -9.77
C HIS A 85 -12.98 -24.03 -10.44
N ALA A 86 -12.95 -24.88 -11.46
CA ALA A 86 -14.10 -25.15 -12.32
C ALA A 86 -15.22 -25.97 -11.63
N ASP A 87 -14.94 -26.48 -10.44
CA ASP A 87 -15.79 -27.31 -9.59
C ASP A 87 -16.52 -26.54 -8.49
N GLU A 88 -16.37 -25.21 -8.42
CA GLU A 88 -16.96 -24.40 -7.36
C GLU A 88 -18.43 -24.00 -7.61
N ASP A 89 -19.26 -24.13 -6.57
CA ASP A 89 -20.70 -23.88 -6.58
C ASP A 89 -21.12 -22.43 -6.93
N TRP A 90 -22.39 -22.24 -7.30
CA TRP A 90 -22.99 -20.95 -7.65
C TRP A 90 -22.81 -19.85 -6.59
N HIS A 91 -22.85 -20.21 -5.29
CA HIS A 91 -22.60 -19.25 -4.20
C HIS A 91 -21.16 -18.72 -4.20
N PHE A 92 -20.19 -19.56 -4.55
CA PHE A 92 -18.79 -19.17 -4.67
C PHE A 92 -18.57 -18.29 -5.92
N PHE A 93 -19.33 -18.50 -6.99
CA PHE A 93 -19.37 -17.58 -8.13
C PHE A 93 -19.91 -16.18 -7.76
N LEU A 94 -21.00 -16.09 -6.99
CA LEU A 94 -21.58 -14.80 -6.55
C LEU A 94 -20.62 -13.98 -5.67
N GLY A 95 -19.92 -14.60 -4.72
CA GLY A 95 -18.91 -13.91 -3.90
C GLY A 95 -17.73 -13.35 -4.70
N ARG A 96 -17.42 -13.95 -5.86
CA ARG A 96 -16.43 -13.43 -6.80
C ARG A 96 -16.95 -12.29 -7.66
N LEU A 97 -18.27 -12.18 -7.88
CA LEU A 97 -18.85 -11.04 -8.61
C LEU A 97 -18.64 -9.73 -7.84
N GLU A 98 -18.75 -9.74 -6.51
CA GLU A 98 -18.46 -8.57 -5.68
C GLU A 98 -17.00 -8.12 -5.90
N HIS A 99 -16.03 -9.02 -5.67
CA HIS A 99 -14.61 -8.72 -5.85
C HIS A 99 -14.25 -8.32 -7.29
N SER A 100 -14.86 -8.96 -8.29
CA SER A 100 -14.67 -8.63 -9.71
C SER A 100 -15.20 -7.24 -10.03
N SER A 101 -16.36 -6.87 -9.47
CA SER A 101 -16.96 -5.54 -9.66
C SER A 101 -16.10 -4.43 -9.03
N TYR A 102 -15.56 -4.67 -7.84
CA TYR A 102 -14.66 -3.73 -7.16
C TYR A 102 -13.36 -3.57 -7.93
N THR A 103 -12.80 -4.69 -8.43
CA THR A 103 -11.57 -4.69 -9.23
C THR A 103 -11.74 -3.91 -10.53
N LEU A 104 -12.85 -4.12 -11.24
CA LEU A 104 -13.15 -3.39 -12.47
C LEU A 104 -13.37 -1.89 -12.20
N MET A 105 -14.08 -1.54 -11.13
CA MET A 105 -14.27 -0.14 -10.70
C MET A 105 -12.92 0.54 -10.46
N VAL A 106 -12.03 -0.10 -9.69
CA VAL A 106 -10.68 0.43 -9.39
C VAL A 106 -9.86 0.60 -10.66
N LEU A 107 -9.88 -0.38 -11.57
CA LEU A 107 -9.16 -0.31 -12.85
C LEU A 107 -9.63 0.85 -13.72
N CYS A 108 -10.94 0.95 -13.96
CA CYS A 108 -11.51 2.02 -14.77
C CYS A 108 -11.27 3.39 -14.12
N GLY A 109 -11.44 3.50 -12.80
CA GLY A 109 -11.15 4.72 -12.04
C GLY A 109 -9.68 5.12 -12.13
N ALA A 110 -8.75 4.19 -11.94
CA ALA A 110 -7.32 4.45 -12.00
C ALA A 110 -6.87 4.85 -13.41
N ALA A 111 -7.39 4.20 -14.45
CA ALA A 111 -7.14 4.58 -15.83
C ALA A 111 -7.65 6.01 -16.13
N ALA A 112 -8.87 6.33 -15.70
CA ALA A 112 -9.43 7.68 -15.83
C ALA A 112 -8.59 8.72 -15.06
N SER A 113 -8.14 8.39 -13.85
CA SER A 113 -7.26 9.22 -13.03
C SER A 113 -5.96 9.56 -13.76
N LEU A 114 -5.30 8.56 -14.35
CA LEU A 114 -4.07 8.76 -15.11
C LEU A 114 -4.27 9.59 -16.38
N MET A 115 -5.42 9.43 -17.06
CA MET A 115 -5.77 10.25 -18.22
C MET A 115 -5.96 11.72 -17.85
N ILE A 116 -6.55 12.00 -16.69
CA ILE A 116 -6.79 13.36 -16.19
C ILE A 116 -5.52 13.99 -15.61
N SER A 117 -4.65 13.21 -14.95
CA SER A 117 -3.39 13.71 -14.38
C SER A 117 -2.37 14.16 -15.43
N LYS A 118 -2.44 13.67 -16.67
CA LYS A 118 -1.46 14.00 -17.73
C LYS A 118 -1.83 15.29 -18.48
N ARG A 119 -0.92 16.28 -18.47
CA ARG A 119 -1.01 17.51 -19.29
C ARG A 119 0.04 17.52 -20.40
N LYS A 120 -0.17 18.36 -21.43
CA LYS A 120 0.89 18.76 -22.38
C LYS A 120 2.14 19.22 -21.62
N GLY A 121 3.29 18.62 -21.94
CA GLY A 121 4.58 18.93 -21.32
C GLY A 121 5.05 17.99 -20.20
N HIS A 122 4.38 16.85 -19.96
CA HIS A 122 4.80 15.80 -19.00
C HIS A 122 4.81 16.23 -17.52
N HIS A 123 4.19 17.35 -17.15
CA HIS A 123 3.97 17.74 -15.77
C HIS A 123 2.60 17.27 -15.28
N THR A 124 2.53 16.62 -14.11
CA THR A 124 1.24 16.30 -13.47
C THR A 124 0.85 17.39 -12.47
N LYS A 125 -0.46 17.64 -12.35
CA LYS A 125 -1.02 18.42 -11.24
C LYS A 125 -1.52 17.48 -10.16
N ARG A 126 -1.59 17.97 -8.91
CA ARG A 126 -2.21 17.26 -7.80
C ARG A 126 -3.63 16.82 -8.18
N ASN A 127 -3.95 15.55 -7.93
CA ASN A 127 -5.18 14.90 -8.35
C ASN A 127 -5.89 14.21 -7.17
N LEU A 128 -7.17 14.50 -6.97
CA LEU A 128 -7.99 13.92 -5.89
C LEU A 128 -8.63 12.57 -6.26
N ILE A 129 -8.72 12.25 -7.56
CA ILE A 129 -9.39 11.05 -8.06
C ILE A 129 -8.90 9.75 -7.42
N PRO A 130 -7.59 9.47 -7.23
CA PRO A 130 -7.16 8.21 -6.62
C PRO A 130 -7.70 8.06 -5.19
N ALA A 131 -7.70 9.13 -4.40
CA ALA A 131 -8.26 9.10 -3.05
C ALA A 131 -9.79 8.92 -3.06
N LEU A 132 -10.51 9.54 -4.00
CA LEU A 132 -11.96 9.34 -4.14
C LEU A 132 -12.31 7.89 -4.50
N ILE A 133 -11.52 7.23 -5.34
CA ILE A 133 -11.68 5.80 -5.62
C ILE A 133 -11.55 4.97 -4.34
N ILE A 134 -10.56 5.27 -3.49
CA ILE A 134 -10.38 4.58 -2.21
C ILE A 134 -11.52 4.88 -1.22
N VAL A 135 -12.09 6.10 -1.20
CA VAL A 135 -13.29 6.39 -0.38
C VAL A 135 -14.43 5.48 -0.79
N VAL A 136 -14.75 5.40 -2.08
CA VAL A 136 -15.84 4.55 -2.59
C VAL A 136 -15.55 3.09 -2.29
N LEU A 137 -14.33 2.61 -2.55
CA LEU A 137 -13.93 1.24 -2.26
C LEU A 137 -14.05 0.93 -0.76
N GLY A 138 -13.62 1.85 0.11
CA GLY A 138 -13.73 1.71 1.56
C GLY A 138 -15.18 1.59 2.02
N ILE A 139 -16.09 2.41 1.49
CA ILE A 139 -17.53 2.29 1.77
C ILE A 139 -18.06 0.92 1.34
N LEU A 140 -17.67 0.41 0.17
CA LEU A 140 -18.08 -0.93 -0.28
C LEU A 140 -17.57 -2.03 0.68
N PHE A 141 -16.33 -1.91 1.16
CA PHE A 141 -15.76 -2.85 2.13
C PHE A 141 -16.47 -2.83 3.50
N THR A 142 -17.09 -1.71 3.91
CA THR A 142 -17.87 -1.68 5.17
C THR A 142 -19.07 -2.63 5.17
N SER A 143 -19.59 -2.97 3.98
CA SER A 143 -20.73 -3.87 3.79
C SER A 143 -20.33 -5.21 3.15
N HIS A 144 -19.03 -5.48 3.02
CA HIS A 144 -18.56 -6.65 2.31
C HIS A 144 -18.91 -7.95 3.06
N HIS A 145 -19.49 -8.90 2.33
CA HIS A 145 -19.97 -10.16 2.90
C HIS A 145 -18.81 -11.09 3.25
N GLN A 146 -18.89 -11.73 4.42
CA GLN A 146 -17.94 -12.71 4.92
C GLN A 146 -18.68 -13.80 5.69
N GLU A 147 -18.19 -15.04 5.59
CA GLU A 147 -18.77 -16.21 6.29
C GLU A 147 -18.52 -16.14 7.81
N ALA A 148 -17.29 -15.80 8.22
CA ALA A 148 -16.89 -15.64 9.61
C ALA A 148 -17.43 -14.32 10.18
N MET A 149 -18.02 -14.33 11.38
CA MET A 149 -18.53 -13.11 12.02
C MET A 149 -17.37 -12.19 12.40
N LEU A 150 -16.25 -12.76 12.86
CA LEU A 150 -15.00 -12.02 13.01
C LEU A 150 -14.56 -11.41 11.67
N GLY A 151 -14.52 -12.21 10.60
CA GLY A 151 -14.12 -11.74 9.27
C GLY A 151 -14.95 -10.56 8.76
N LYS A 152 -16.27 -10.59 8.98
CA LYS A 152 -17.18 -9.47 8.68
C LYS A 152 -16.79 -8.21 9.45
N LYS A 153 -16.51 -8.33 10.74
CA LYS A 153 -16.12 -7.21 11.60
C LYS A 153 -14.77 -6.61 11.21
N ILE A 154 -13.81 -7.44 10.82
CA ILE A 154 -12.48 -6.94 10.39
C ILE A 154 -12.57 -6.28 9.01
N HIS A 155 -13.37 -6.78 8.07
CA HIS A 155 -13.62 -6.09 6.79
C HIS A 155 -14.38 -4.77 6.96
N GLU A 156 -15.31 -4.70 7.92
CA GLU A 156 -15.95 -3.44 8.29
C GLU A 156 -14.91 -2.39 8.73
N VAL A 157 -13.99 -2.79 9.61
CA VAL A 157 -12.86 -1.94 10.04
C VAL A 157 -11.89 -1.63 8.90
N LEU A 158 -11.62 -2.59 8.01
CA LEU A 158 -10.83 -2.37 6.80
C LEU A 158 -11.42 -1.21 5.98
N GLY A 159 -12.72 -1.27 5.69
CA GLY A 159 -13.45 -0.23 4.95
C GLY A 159 -13.37 1.14 5.61
N TYR A 160 -13.60 1.23 6.92
CA TYR A 160 -13.44 2.49 7.65
C TYR A 160 -12.00 3.01 7.64
N THR A 161 -11.01 2.14 7.78
CA THR A 161 -9.59 2.51 7.73
C THR A 161 -9.21 3.07 6.35
N MET A 162 -9.75 2.50 5.26
CA MET A 162 -9.59 3.02 3.89
C MET A 162 -10.17 4.43 3.75
N VAL A 163 -11.41 4.64 4.22
CA VAL A 163 -12.06 5.95 4.19
C VAL A 163 -11.25 6.98 4.98
N VAL A 164 -10.72 6.63 6.14
CA VAL A 164 -9.87 7.53 6.95
C VAL A 164 -8.58 7.88 6.20
N ALA A 165 -7.86 6.90 5.65
CA ALA A 165 -6.64 7.14 4.88
C ALA A 165 -6.90 8.08 3.69
N ALA A 166 -7.93 7.80 2.90
CA ALA A 166 -8.29 8.60 1.74
C ALA A 166 -8.77 10.00 2.12
N THR A 167 -9.49 10.15 3.22
CA THR A 167 -9.93 11.47 3.72
C THR A 167 -8.73 12.33 4.07
N PHE A 168 -7.75 11.80 4.81
CA PHE A 168 -6.52 12.54 5.11
C PHE A 168 -5.70 12.84 3.86
N ARG A 169 -5.68 11.94 2.88
CA ARG A 169 -5.05 12.19 1.58
C ARG A 169 -5.71 13.34 0.83
N ILE A 170 -7.05 13.41 0.81
CA ILE A 170 -7.81 14.52 0.22
C ILE A 170 -7.48 15.82 0.96
N VAL A 171 -7.51 15.83 2.29
CA VAL A 171 -7.18 17.01 3.10
C VAL A 171 -5.75 17.49 2.81
N GLU A 172 -4.77 16.58 2.77
CA GLU A 172 -3.38 16.92 2.45
C GLU A 172 -3.23 17.52 1.05
N ILE A 173 -3.88 16.94 0.02
CA ILE A 173 -3.88 17.51 -1.34
C ILE A 173 -4.51 18.92 -1.38
N LEU A 174 -5.60 19.14 -0.64
CA LEU A 174 -6.29 20.43 -0.62
C LEU A 174 -5.53 21.52 0.16
N VAL A 175 -4.84 21.14 1.25
CA VAL A 175 -4.03 22.05 2.07
C VAL A 175 -2.68 22.35 1.42
N ILE A 176 -2.13 21.39 0.65
CA ILE A 176 -0.86 21.50 -0.06
C ILE A 176 -1.10 21.33 -1.58
N PRO A 177 -1.80 22.28 -2.23
CA PRO A 177 -2.17 22.16 -3.64
C PRO A 177 -0.97 22.39 -4.59
N ASP A 178 0.00 23.19 -4.14
CA ASP A 178 1.18 23.54 -4.90
C ASP A 178 2.29 22.52 -4.65
N TRP A 179 2.32 21.48 -5.48
CA TRP A 179 3.47 20.59 -5.58
C TRP A 179 4.68 21.35 -6.10
N THR A 180 5.68 21.55 -5.23
CA THR A 180 6.99 22.04 -5.65
C THR A 180 8.04 20.98 -5.41
N VAL A 181 8.84 20.71 -6.45
CA VAL A 181 10.04 19.83 -6.40
C VAL A 181 11.05 20.33 -5.34
N LYS A 182 10.93 21.59 -4.91
CA LYS A 182 11.75 22.24 -3.88
C LYS A 182 10.89 22.67 -2.66
N ALA A 183 10.01 21.79 -2.17
CA ALA A 183 9.29 22.08 -0.93
C ALA A 183 10.31 22.22 0.21
N SER A 184 10.31 23.37 0.90
CA SER A 184 11.17 23.60 2.05
C SER A 184 10.85 22.57 3.14
N THR A 185 11.89 21.93 3.68
CA THR A 185 11.81 21.04 4.86
C THR A 185 11.24 21.72 6.09
N ASP A 186 11.16 23.06 6.06
CA ASP A 186 10.79 23.96 7.15
C ASP A 186 9.28 24.05 7.45
N VAL A 187 8.41 23.38 6.67
CA VAL A 187 6.99 23.30 7.03
C VAL A 187 6.79 22.14 7.98
N GLN A 188 6.92 22.44 9.27
CA GLN A 188 6.62 21.66 10.47
C GLN A 188 5.16 21.13 10.50
N SER A 189 4.70 20.44 9.45
CA SER A 189 3.36 19.89 9.38
C SER A 189 3.44 18.36 9.47
N ASN A 190 2.77 17.80 10.48
CA ASN A 190 2.64 16.35 10.62
C ASN A 190 1.61 15.78 9.63
N LEU A 191 0.91 16.64 8.87
CA LEU A 191 -0.19 16.26 7.98
C LEU A 191 0.24 15.24 6.89
N PRO A 192 1.38 15.41 6.18
CA PRO A 192 1.84 14.43 5.20
C PRO A 192 2.16 13.05 5.79
N TYR A 193 2.40 12.95 7.10
CA TYR A 193 2.65 11.67 7.79
C TYR A 193 1.38 10.90 8.16
N VAL A 194 0.21 11.54 8.15
CA VAL A 194 -1.04 10.88 8.60
C VAL A 194 -1.48 9.80 7.61
N THR A 195 -1.57 10.12 6.32
CA THR A 195 -1.94 9.15 5.29
C THR A 195 -1.02 7.92 5.26
N PRO A 196 0.33 8.04 5.21
CA PRO A 196 1.20 6.86 5.24
C PRO A 196 1.08 6.06 6.54
N MET A 197 0.88 6.71 7.69
CA MET A 197 0.63 6.00 8.95
C MET A 197 -0.62 5.13 8.86
N VAL A 198 -1.74 5.70 8.39
CA VAL A 198 -2.99 4.95 8.25
C VAL A 198 -2.87 3.88 7.15
N ALA A 199 -2.14 4.13 6.07
CA ALA A 199 -1.88 3.12 5.02
C ALA A 199 -1.06 1.92 5.55
N VAL A 200 -0.03 2.17 6.37
CA VAL A 200 0.71 1.07 7.02
C VAL A 200 -0.21 0.28 7.94
N ILE A 201 -1.02 0.92 8.77
CA ILE A 201 -2.04 0.22 9.59
C ILE A 201 -2.99 -0.58 8.71
N LEU A 202 -3.51 0.04 7.64
CA LEU A 202 -4.42 -0.58 6.68
C LEU A 202 -3.83 -1.85 6.08
N SER A 203 -2.52 -1.90 5.81
CA SER A 203 -1.86 -3.09 5.27
C SER A 203 -1.92 -4.29 6.23
N PHE A 204 -1.76 -4.06 7.54
CA PHE A 204 -1.92 -5.10 8.56
C PHE A 204 -3.37 -5.52 8.73
N VAL A 205 -4.32 -4.56 8.68
CA VAL A 205 -5.75 -4.87 8.71
C VAL A 205 -6.16 -5.68 7.48
N ALA A 206 -5.65 -5.33 6.30
CA ALA A 206 -5.89 -6.05 5.06
C ALA A 206 -5.39 -7.48 5.13
N PHE A 207 -4.18 -7.73 5.62
CA PHE A 207 -3.73 -9.12 5.79
C PHE A 207 -4.49 -9.84 6.90
N GLY A 208 -4.74 -9.14 8.01
CA GLY A 208 -5.46 -9.64 9.18
C GLY A 208 -6.92 -10.02 8.88
N SER A 209 -7.50 -9.50 7.81
CA SER A 209 -8.87 -9.80 7.39
C SER A 209 -8.98 -11.04 6.50
N SER A 210 -7.89 -11.79 6.25
CA SER A 210 -7.98 -13.03 5.50
C SER A 210 -8.93 -14.03 6.17
N ARG A 211 -9.67 -14.77 5.35
CA ARG A 211 -10.71 -15.72 5.79
C ARG A 211 -10.15 -16.74 6.76
N ASP A 212 -9.04 -17.38 6.40
CA ASP A 212 -8.50 -18.51 7.17
C ASP A 212 -7.93 -18.02 8.51
N LEU A 213 -7.32 -16.83 8.56
CA LEU A 213 -6.84 -16.23 9.80
C LEU A 213 -8.01 -15.80 10.71
N CYS A 214 -9.04 -15.19 10.13
CA CYS A 214 -10.24 -14.82 10.88
C CYS A 214 -10.96 -16.06 11.44
N GLN A 215 -11.09 -17.15 10.67
CA GLN A 215 -11.69 -18.39 11.15
C GLN A 215 -10.88 -19.02 12.29
N ALA A 216 -9.55 -19.05 12.16
CA ALA A 216 -8.68 -19.58 13.21
C ALA A 216 -8.80 -18.79 14.53
N ILE A 217 -8.83 -17.46 14.45
CA ILE A 217 -8.96 -16.59 15.62
C ILE A 217 -10.36 -16.69 16.23
N GLU A 218 -11.41 -16.72 15.39
CA GLU A 218 -12.79 -16.88 15.82
C GLU A 218 -12.98 -18.18 16.62
N GLY A 219 -12.32 -19.27 16.21
CA GLY A 219 -12.32 -20.56 16.92
C GLY A 219 -11.75 -20.50 18.35
N THR A 220 -10.99 -19.46 18.71
CA THR A 220 -10.46 -19.26 20.07
C THR A 220 -11.41 -18.48 20.99
N GLY A 221 -12.51 -17.94 20.46
CA GLY A 221 -13.42 -17.03 21.20
C GLY A 221 -12.86 -15.61 21.37
N PHE A 222 -11.81 -15.25 20.63
CA PHE A 222 -11.19 -13.94 20.72
C PHE A 222 -12.06 -12.83 20.11
N MET A 223 -12.16 -11.69 20.81
CA MET A 223 -13.08 -10.62 20.45
C MET A 223 -12.55 -9.74 19.31
N ALA A 224 -13.43 -9.35 18.38
CA ALA A 224 -13.06 -8.51 17.24
C ALA A 224 -12.34 -7.20 17.62
N PRO A 225 -12.78 -6.38 18.60
CA PRO A 225 -12.08 -5.16 18.97
C PRO A 225 -10.65 -5.39 19.47
N ALA A 226 -10.42 -6.49 20.20
CA ALA A 226 -9.08 -6.85 20.68
C ALA A 226 -8.18 -7.25 19.51
N TYR A 227 -8.71 -8.00 18.53
CA TYR A 227 -7.95 -8.35 17.34
C TYR A 227 -7.59 -7.13 16.49
N VAL A 228 -8.53 -6.20 16.30
CA VAL A 228 -8.28 -4.91 15.63
C VAL A 228 -7.18 -4.13 16.34
N ALA A 229 -7.22 -4.05 17.68
CA ALA A 229 -6.21 -3.35 18.45
C ALA A 229 -4.81 -3.95 18.25
N ILE A 230 -4.70 -5.29 18.15
CA ILE A 230 -3.43 -5.97 17.83
C ILE A 230 -2.95 -5.58 16.44
N LEU A 231 -3.81 -5.65 15.41
CA LEU A 231 -3.44 -5.30 14.03
C LEU A 231 -2.98 -3.83 13.92
N TYR A 232 -3.67 -2.92 14.59
CA TYR A 232 -3.31 -1.50 14.66
C TYR A 232 -1.99 -1.30 15.39
N THR A 233 -1.75 -2.03 16.48
CA THR A 233 -0.49 -1.99 17.24
C THR A 233 0.67 -2.44 16.37
N CYS A 234 0.52 -3.55 15.63
CA CYS A 234 1.52 -4.02 14.68
C CYS A 234 1.81 -2.98 13.60
N GLY A 235 0.76 -2.36 13.03
CA GLY A 235 0.89 -1.29 12.05
C GLY A 235 1.63 -0.06 12.58
N LEU A 236 1.27 0.41 13.78
CA LEU A 236 1.92 1.56 14.42
C LEU A 236 3.37 1.28 14.76
N PHE A 237 3.67 0.10 15.31
CA PHE A 237 5.04 -0.30 15.61
C PHE A 237 5.89 -0.35 14.34
N TYR A 238 5.36 -0.93 13.26
CA TYR A 238 6.04 -0.98 11.97
C TYR A 238 6.21 0.42 11.36
N PHE A 239 5.20 1.29 11.46
CA PHE A 239 5.30 2.67 11.02
C PHE A 239 6.38 3.46 11.78
N CYS A 240 6.48 3.28 13.10
CA CYS A 240 7.56 3.87 13.90
C CYS A 240 8.94 3.39 13.40
N PHE A 241 9.09 2.09 13.16
CA PHE A 241 10.31 1.51 12.61
C PHE A 241 10.66 2.10 11.23
N LEU A 242 9.69 2.15 10.30
CA LEU A 242 9.87 2.71 8.96
C LEU A 242 10.23 4.20 9.00
N THR A 243 9.58 4.97 9.87
CA THR A 243 9.84 6.41 10.03
C THR A 243 11.25 6.64 10.56
N ALA A 244 11.68 5.87 11.57
CA ALA A 244 13.04 5.94 12.09
C ALA A 244 14.07 5.58 11.00
N LEU A 245 13.82 4.52 10.23
CA LEU A 245 14.68 4.12 9.12
C LEU A 245 14.75 5.21 8.04
N MET A 246 13.63 5.82 7.68
CA MET A 246 13.54 6.86 6.66
C MET A 246 14.32 8.11 7.06
N HIS A 247 14.18 8.55 8.32
CA HIS A 247 14.98 9.66 8.84
C HIS A 247 16.48 9.34 8.87
N ARG A 248 16.87 8.11 9.25
CA ARG A 248 18.28 7.69 9.19
C ARG A 248 18.85 7.69 7.78
N ILE A 249 18.07 7.25 6.79
CA ILE A 249 18.46 7.30 5.38
C ILE A 249 18.62 8.75 4.93
N LYS A 250 17.69 9.64 5.31
CA LYS A 250 17.77 11.07 5.03
C LYS A 250 19.02 11.70 5.60
N ASP A 251 19.28 11.52 6.89
CA ASP A 251 20.46 12.08 7.56
C ASP A 251 21.77 11.56 6.94
N HIS A 252 21.79 10.30 6.49
CA HIS A 252 22.94 9.73 5.82
C HIS A 252 23.19 10.31 4.43
N TRP A 253 22.13 10.54 3.65
CA TRP A 253 22.23 11.12 2.30
C TRP A 253 22.42 12.64 2.32
N TYR A 254 21.95 13.31 3.38
CA TYR A 254 21.98 14.76 3.54
C TYR A 254 22.53 15.14 4.93
N PRO A 255 23.85 14.95 5.18
CA PRO A 255 24.47 15.14 6.49
C PRO A 255 24.63 16.61 6.90
N ASP A 256 24.64 17.53 5.93
CA ASP A 256 24.74 18.97 6.20
C ASP A 256 23.34 19.54 6.41
N GLY A 257 23.02 19.91 7.65
CA GLY A 257 21.76 20.56 8.08
C GLY A 257 21.55 21.96 7.51
N SER A 258 21.87 22.19 6.24
CA SER A 258 21.48 23.39 5.52
C SER A 258 20.06 23.21 5.02
N ASP A 259 19.08 23.70 5.77
CA ASP A 259 17.66 23.83 5.38
C ASP A 259 17.43 24.76 4.15
N GLY A 260 18.44 24.97 3.32
CA GLY A 260 18.46 25.90 2.21
C GLY A 260 18.46 25.18 0.87
N LYS A 261 17.28 25.12 0.23
CA LYS A 261 17.12 24.95 -1.24
C LYS A 261 18.06 23.92 -1.87
N HIS A 262 17.88 22.64 -1.55
CA HIS A 262 18.67 21.60 -2.19
C HIS A 262 18.39 21.52 -3.70
N GLU A 263 19.41 21.80 -4.48
CA GLU A 263 19.41 21.59 -5.92
C GLU A 263 19.95 20.18 -6.18
N TYR A 264 19.05 19.24 -6.50
CA TYR A 264 19.37 17.82 -6.72
C TYR A 264 20.34 17.56 -7.89
N SER A 265 20.78 18.59 -8.61
CA SER A 265 21.88 18.53 -9.58
C SER A 265 23.24 18.28 -8.92
N SER A 266 23.37 18.43 -7.59
CA SER A 266 24.60 18.16 -6.85
C SER A 266 24.68 16.75 -6.24
N LEU A 267 23.74 15.86 -6.56
CA LEU A 267 23.89 14.46 -6.18
C LEU A 267 25.19 13.93 -6.80
N PRO A 268 26.06 13.24 -6.03
CA PRO A 268 27.11 12.44 -6.64
C PRO A 268 26.42 11.50 -7.62
N GLU A 269 26.82 11.53 -8.89
CA GLU A 269 26.46 10.45 -9.80
C GLU A 269 26.81 9.14 -9.07
N VAL A 270 25.81 8.25 -8.93
CA VAL A 270 26.06 6.91 -8.41
C VAL A 270 27.08 6.31 -9.36
N GLN A 271 28.34 6.30 -8.92
CA GLN A 271 29.46 5.84 -9.69
C GLN A 271 29.18 4.37 -10.04
N SER A 272 28.78 4.11 -11.29
CA SER A 272 28.41 2.79 -11.77
C SER A 272 29.62 1.87 -11.96
N ASP A 273 30.76 2.19 -11.35
CA ASP A 273 32.07 1.57 -11.56
C ASP A 273 32.20 0.14 -11.02
N ARG A 274 31.08 -0.58 -10.83
CA ARG A 274 31.09 -1.99 -10.44
C ARG A 274 30.43 -2.98 -11.41
N PHE A 275 30.21 -2.57 -12.66
CA PHE A 275 29.97 -3.52 -13.76
C PHE A 275 30.66 -3.06 -15.05
N ALA A 276 31.99 -2.98 -15.02
CA ALA A 276 32.78 -2.95 -16.25
C ALA A 276 32.68 -4.32 -16.95
N CYS A 277 31.64 -4.51 -17.76
CA CYS A 277 31.62 -5.56 -18.77
C CYS A 277 32.56 -5.10 -19.89
N ASN A 278 33.75 -5.69 -19.92
CA ASN A 278 34.78 -5.43 -20.90
C ASN A 278 34.28 -5.94 -22.27
N GLN A 279 33.72 -5.05 -23.10
CA GLN A 279 33.44 -5.34 -24.51
C GLN A 279 34.56 -4.74 -25.36
N ASN A 280 35.64 -5.49 -25.49
CA ASN A 280 36.50 -5.41 -26.68
C ASN A 280 36.11 -6.59 -27.57
N TRP A 281 35.41 -6.29 -28.66
CA TRP A 281 35.36 -7.15 -29.84
C TRP A 281 35.98 -6.35 -30.97
N ASP A 282 37.24 -6.65 -31.25
CA ASP A 282 37.83 -6.51 -32.58
C ASP A 282 37.22 -7.57 -33.52
#